data_AF-A0A7L8SBG5-F1
#
_entry.id   AF-A0A7L8SBG5-F1
#
_cell.length_a   1.000
_cell.length_b   1.000
_cell.length_c   1.000
_cell.angle_alpha   90.00
_cell.angle_beta   90.00
_cell.angle_gamma   90.00
#
_symmetry.space_group_name_H-M   'P 1'
#
loop_
_entity.id
_entity.type
_entity.pdbx_description
1 polymer ?
#
loop_
_entity_poly.entity_id
_entity_poly.type
_entity_poly.pdbx_seq_one_letter_code
_entity_poly.pdbx_strand_id
1 'polypeptide(L)' 'MAKRIMARATAPASPHATTPSAADLLECKLEQLNSLLWCCYGAGDGWFEEAGAGHRDNLLWIASDLARDAAALFQESGGG' A
#
# COMPACT_ATOMS: atom_id res chain seq x y z
N MET A 1 -26.82 15.61 26.56
CA MET A 1 -25.75 16.33 27.27
C MET A 1 -24.41 15.78 26.78
N ALA A 2 -23.51 16.66 26.33
CA ALA A 2 -22.19 16.40 25.73
C ALA A 2 -21.25 15.62 26.68
N LYS A 3 -20.14 14.97 26.33
CA LYS A 3 -19.11 15.09 25.26
C LYS A 3 -17.98 14.12 25.65
N ARG A 4 -17.29 13.53 24.67
CA ARG A 4 -15.83 13.76 24.43
C ARG A 4 -15.37 12.88 23.29
N ILE A 5 -15.37 13.46 22.09
CA ILE A 5 -14.51 13.02 20.99
C ILE A 5 -13.09 13.25 21.48
N MET A 6 -12.35 12.18 21.74
CA MET A 6 -10.91 12.28 21.95
C MET A 6 -10.27 12.52 20.59
N ALA A 7 -10.02 13.79 20.28
CA ALA A 7 -9.11 14.16 19.22
C ALA A 7 -7.75 13.55 19.56
N ARG A 8 -7.35 12.53 18.80
CA ARG A 8 -6.00 11.97 18.85
C ARG A 8 -5.05 13.09 18.47
N ALA A 9 -4.36 13.62 19.47
CA ALA A 9 -3.31 14.61 19.28
C ALA A 9 -2.26 13.99 18.35
N THR A 10 -2.15 14.52 17.14
CA THR A 10 -1.03 14.26 16.26
C THR A 10 0.18 14.88 16.94
N ALA A 11 1.01 14.05 17.58
CA ALA A 11 2.31 14.49 18.07
C ALA A 11 3.06 15.14 16.89
N PRO A 12 3.72 16.29 17.09
CA PRO A 12 4.54 16.88 16.05
C PRO A 12 5.63 15.87 15.69
N ALA A 13 5.60 15.38 14.46
CA ALA A 13 6.66 14.52 13.93
C ALA A 13 7.99 15.26 14.11
N SER A 14 8.93 14.59 14.77
CA SER A 14 10.28 15.08 15.01
C SER A 14 10.92 15.58 13.69
N PRO A 15 11.68 16.69 13.66
CA PRO A 15 12.26 17.27 12.44
C PRO A 15 13.36 16.40 11.78
N HIS A 16 13.51 15.15 12.22
CA HIS A 16 14.39 14.13 11.63
C HIS A 16 13.57 13.04 10.93
N ALA A 17 12.46 13.40 10.28
CA ALA A 17 11.90 12.53 9.26
C ALA A 17 12.81 12.65 8.02
N THR A 18 13.86 11.83 7.97
CA THR A 18 14.64 11.63 6.75
C THR A 18 13.66 11.38 5.63
N THR A 19 13.67 12.22 4.60
CA THR A 19 12.86 12.01 3.40
C THR A 19 13.17 10.61 2.87
N PRO A 20 12.16 9.73 2.73
CA PRO A 20 12.38 8.37 2.26
C PRO A 20 13.13 8.38 0.93
N SER A 21 14.16 7.55 0.82
CA SER A 21 14.85 7.35 -0.45
C SER A 21 13.94 6.62 -1.45
N ALA A 22 14.29 6.66 -2.74
CA ALA A 22 13.57 5.89 -3.75
C ALA A 22 13.55 4.39 -3.44
N ALA A 23 14.61 3.87 -2.80
CA ALA A 23 14.70 2.49 -2.36
C ALA A 23 13.73 2.18 -1.20
N ASP A 24 13.62 3.09 -0.22
CA ASP A 24 12.66 2.93 0.90
C ASP A 24 11.21 2.96 0.39
N LEU A 25 10.93 3.84 -0.58
CA LEU A 25 9.61 3.92 -1.22
C LEU A 25 9.32 2.68 -2.07
N LEU A 26 10.32 2.14 -2.76
CA LEU A 26 10.21 0.91 -3.53
C LEU A 26 9.84 -0.27 -2.62
N GLU A 27 10.57 -0.45 -1.52
CA GLU A 27 10.30 -1.50 -0.54
C GLU A 27 8.86 -1.39 -0.02
N CYS A 28 8.44 -0.19 0.39
CA CYS A 28 7.07 0.07 0.82
C CYS A 28 6.01 -0.29 -0.25
N LYS A 29 6.27 0.00 -1.54
CA LYS A 29 5.35 -0.32 -2.64
C LYS A 29 5.30 -1.82 -2.91
N LEU A 30 6.44 -2.51 -2.82
CA LEU A 30 6.51 -3.96 -2.97
C LEU A 30 5.78 -4.69 -1.83
N GLU A 31 5.90 -4.21 -0.59
CA GLU A 31 5.15 -4.74 0.55
C GLU A 31 3.64 -4.56 0.41
N GLN A 32 3.20 -3.39 -0.08
CA GLN A 32 1.79 -3.14 -0.39
C GLN A 32 1.27 -4.07 -1.48
N LEU A 33 2.03 -4.23 -2.57
CA LEU A 33 1.67 -5.16 -3.64
C LEU A 33 1.63 -6.60 -3.14
N ASN A 34 2.61 -7.02 -2.34
CA ASN A 34 2.65 -8.36 -1.76
C ASN A 34 1.44 -8.64 -0.86
N SER A 35 1.12 -7.69 0.03
CA SER A 35 -0.04 -7.80 0.92
C SER A 35 -1.35 -7.89 0.13
N LEU A 36 -1.49 -7.07 -0.92
CA LEU A 36 -2.66 -7.09 -1.79
C LEU A 36 -2.83 -8.45 -2.50
N LEU A 37 -1.74 -8.98 -3.08
CA LEU A 37 -1.75 -10.28 -3.75
C LEU A 37 -2.00 -11.43 -2.76
N TRP A 38 -1.46 -11.32 -1.53
CA TRP A 38 -1.73 -12.27 -0.46
C TRP A 38 -3.21 -12.27 -0.06
N CYS A 39 -3.86 -11.10 0.01
CA CYS A 39 -5.31 -11.03 0.23
C CYS A 39 -6.11 -11.63 -0.93
N CYS A 40 -5.62 -11.53 -2.17
CA CYS A 40 -6.31 -12.09 -3.33
C CYS A 40 -6.22 -13.62 -3.41
N TYR A 41 -5.07 -14.21 -3.05
CA TYR A 41 -4.80 -15.64 -3.29
C TYR A 41 -4.40 -16.44 -2.05
N GLY A 42 -3.83 -15.81 -1.03
CA GLY A 42 -3.17 -16.45 0.10
C GLY A 42 -4.01 -16.57 1.38
N ALA A 43 -5.13 -15.86 1.50
CA ALA A 43 -5.98 -15.89 2.69
C ALA A 43 -6.76 -17.21 2.87
N GLY A 44 -6.96 -17.99 1.79
CA GLY A 44 -7.64 -19.28 1.83
C GLY A 44 -9.11 -19.22 2.23
N ASP A 45 -9.67 -18.02 2.35
CA ASP A 45 -11.05 -17.74 2.78
C ASP A 45 -12.03 -17.62 1.60
N GLY A 46 -11.53 -17.70 0.36
CA GLY A 46 -12.33 -17.55 -0.86
C GLY A 46 -12.84 -16.13 -1.09
N TRP A 47 -12.42 -15.15 -0.28
CA TRP A 47 -12.92 -13.79 -0.32
C TRP A 47 -12.78 -13.14 -1.69
N PHE A 48 -11.66 -13.39 -2.37
CA PHE A 48 -11.43 -12.86 -3.72
C PHE A 48 -12.41 -13.42 -4.77
N GLU A 49 -12.73 -14.71 -4.67
CA GLU A 49 -13.70 -15.35 -5.58
C GLU A 49 -15.14 -14.88 -5.29
N GLU A 50 -15.45 -14.61 -4.02
CA GLU A 50 -16.74 -14.06 -3.59
C GLU A 50 -16.88 -12.55 -3.86
N ALA A 51 -15.77 -11.82 -3.86
CA ALA A 51 -15.73 -10.43 -4.24
C ALA A 51 -16.05 -10.34 -5.74
N GLY A 52 -17.30 -10.04 -6.09
CA GLY A 52 -17.78 -10.09 -7.47
C GLY A 52 -16.88 -9.38 -8.51
N ALA A 53 -17.08 -9.68 -9.79
CA ALA A 53 -16.16 -9.30 -10.89
C ALA A 53 -15.65 -7.85 -10.85
N GLY A 54 -16.52 -6.86 -10.60
CA GLY A 54 -16.09 -5.46 -10.52
C GLY A 54 -15.14 -5.13 -9.35
N HIS A 55 -15.24 -5.85 -8.24
CA HIS A 55 -14.29 -5.69 -7.13
C HIS A 55 -12.93 -6.30 -7.47
N ARG A 56 -12.91 -7.47 -8.11
CA ARG A 56 -11.67 -8.09 -8.61
C ARG A 56 -10.97 -7.23 -9.66
N ASP A 57 -11.72 -6.65 -10.59
CA ASP A 57 -11.16 -5.77 -11.61
C ASP A 57 -10.50 -4.53 -10.98
N ASN A 58 -11.13 -3.95 -9.95
CA ASN A 58 -10.54 -2.85 -9.19
C ASN A 58 -9.27 -3.28 -8.43
N LEU A 59 -9.26 -4.45 -7.80
CA LEU A 59 -8.07 -4.98 -7.10
C LEU A 59 -6.91 -5.21 -8.09
N LEU A 60 -7.19 -5.79 -9.25
CA LEU A 60 -6.21 -5.98 -10.31
C LEU A 60 -5.70 -4.65 -10.87
N TRP A 61 -6.57 -3.65 -10.99
CA TRP A 61 -6.17 -2.30 -11.38
C TRP A 61 -5.22 -1.67 -10.35
N ILE A 62 -5.53 -1.77 -9.04
CA ILE A 62 -4.64 -1.28 -7.96
C ILE A 62 -3.30 -2.01 -7.97
N ALA A 63 -3.31 -3.34 -8.14
CA ALA A 63 -2.08 -4.13 -8.24
C ALA A 63 -1.22 -3.69 -9.44
N SER A 64 -1.86 -3.41 -10.57
CA SER A 64 -1.19 -2.93 -11.78
C SER A 64 -0.58 -1.54 -11.58
N ASP A 65 -1.26 -0.65 -10.87
CA ASP A 65 -0.77 0.69 -10.54
C ASP A 65 0.44 0.63 -9.59
N LEU A 66 0.33 -0.15 -8.51
CA LEU A 66 1.43 -0.40 -7.57
C LEU A 66 2.67 -1.00 -8.26
N ALA A 67 2.49 -1.92 -9.21
CA ALA A 67 3.59 -2.50 -9.96
C ALA A 67 4.29 -1.48 -10.87
N ARG A 68 3.55 -0.54 -11.46
CA ARG A 68 4.13 0.54 -12.29
C ARG A 68 4.92 1.53 -11.44
N ASP A 69 4.38 1.91 -10.29
CA ASP A 69 5.08 2.75 -9.32
C ASP A 69 6.38 2.10 -8.84
N ALA A 70 6.32 0.81 -8.48
CA ALA A 70 7.50 0.06 -8.08
C ALA A 70 8.54 -0.01 -9.21
N ALA A 71 8.11 -0.23 -10.46
CA ALA A 71 9.03 -0.23 -11.60
C ALA A 71 9.72 1.14 -11.79
N ALA A 72 8.98 2.24 -11.65
CA ALA A 72 9.55 3.60 -11.74
C ALA A 72 10.57 3.85 -10.61
N LEU A 73 10.20 3.54 -9.37
CA LEU A 73 11.09 3.69 -8.21
C LEU A 73 12.35 2.83 -8.32
N PHE A 74 12.25 1.62 -8.89
CA PHE A 74 13.41 0.77 -9.13
C PHE A 74 14.40 1.39 -10.11
N GLN A 75 13.92 2.05 -11.18
CA GLN A 75 14.78 2.79 -12.11
C GLN A 75 15.44 4.00 -11.42
N GLU A 76 14.68 4.74 -10.62
CA GLU A 76 15.19 5.89 -9.86
C GLU A 76 16.21 5.50 -8.77
N SER A 77 16.09 4.28 -8.23
CA SER A 77 17.01 3.72 -7.22
C SER A 77 18.35 3.25 -7.81
N GLY A 78 18.54 3.34 -9.13
CA GLY A 78 19.77 2.90 -9.82
C GLY A 78 19.80 1.41 -10.19
N GLY A 79 18.64 0.75 -10.29
CA GLY A 79 18.52 -0.67 -10.64
C GLY A 79 18.69 -1.01 -12.13
N GLY A 80 19.32 -0.14 -12.94
CA GLY A 80 19.49 -0.30 -14.39
C GLY A 80 20.93 -0.52 -14.82
#